data_AF-A0A7W8YPQ3-F1
#
_entry.id   AF-A0A7W8YPQ3-F1
#
_cell.length_a   1.000
_cell.length_b   1.000
_cell.length_c   1.000
_cell.angle_alpha   90.00
_cell.angle_beta   90.00
_cell.angle_gamma   90.00
#
_symmetry.space_group_name_H-M   'P 1'
#
loop_
_entity.id
_entity.type
_entity.pdbx_description
1 polymer ?
#
loop_
_entity_poly.entity_id
_entity_poly.type
_entity_poly.pdbx_seq_one_letter_code
_entity_poly.pdbx_strand_id
1 'polypeptide(L)'
;MTSTFDSNLFKGGSDLAIAKTILHESIHAYLVAYFAKDALSANINYSYFVTKWESSHDYNGIQHEVIVNRLIGSVASNLINYRKNQGYNLPDQFYYDLSWGGLQNTSAFKNFSPEVQKRILNVIKIEQSGIDVDGNQSKPKGNTSGGC
;
A
#
# COMPACT_ATOMS: atom_id res chain seq x y z
N MET A 1 -18.31 1.57 -4.70
CA MET A 1 -17.11 1.30 -3.89
C MET A 1 -16.94 2.48 -2.94
N THR A 2 -16.70 2.22 -1.66
CA THR A 2 -16.34 3.22 -0.66
C THR A 2 -14.92 2.92 -0.22
N SER A 3 -13.99 3.86 -0.39
CA SER A 3 -12.65 3.74 0.22
C SER A 3 -12.76 4.21 1.66
N THR A 4 -12.45 3.32 2.60
CA THR A 4 -12.55 3.60 4.04
C THR A 4 -11.15 3.91 4.57
N PHE A 5 -10.95 5.15 5.00
CA PHE A 5 -9.77 5.52 5.78
C PHE A 5 -10.05 5.19 7.24
N ASP A 6 -9.40 4.14 7.77
CA ASP A 6 -9.50 3.84 9.20
C ASP A 6 -8.65 4.85 9.99
N SER A 7 -9.32 5.87 10.52
CA SER A 7 -8.71 6.92 11.34
C SER A 7 -7.98 6.38 12.58
N ASN A 8 -8.33 5.17 13.06
CA ASN A 8 -7.62 4.55 14.18
C ASN A 8 -6.24 4.01 13.78
N LEU A 9 -6.04 3.62 12.51
CA LEU A 9 -4.73 3.23 11.99
C LEU A 9 -3.79 4.43 11.76
N PHE A 10 -4.32 5.66 11.87
CA PHE A 10 -3.55 6.90 11.70
C PHE A 10 -3.35 7.66 13.02
N LYS A 11 -3.96 7.23 14.13
CA LYS A 11 -3.65 7.76 15.46
C LYS A 11 -2.22 7.38 15.84
N GLY A 12 -1.28 8.31 15.65
CA GLY A 12 0.15 8.07 15.84
C GLY A 12 0.89 7.60 14.58
N GLY A 13 0.19 7.51 13.44
CA GLY A 13 0.80 7.17 12.16
C GLY A 13 1.64 8.31 11.61
N SER A 14 2.70 7.96 10.88
CA SER A 14 3.52 8.94 10.19
C SER A 14 2.82 9.51 8.95
N ASP A 15 3.21 10.72 8.56
CA ASP A 15 2.84 11.32 7.29
C ASP A 15 3.14 10.41 6.08
N LEU A 16 4.22 9.61 6.13
CA LEU A 16 4.56 8.60 5.13
C LEU A 16 3.56 7.45 5.10
N ALA A 17 3.08 6.97 6.27
CA ALA A 17 2.02 5.96 6.34
C ALA A 17 0.68 6.49 5.80
N ILE A 18 0.38 7.77 6.09
CA ILE A 18 -0.81 8.45 5.57
C ILE A 18 -0.71 8.60 4.05
N ALA A 19 0.40 9.15 3.54
CA ALA A 19 0.64 9.33 2.11
C ALA A 19 0.55 8.00 1.35
N LYS A 20 1.17 6.93 1.88
CA LYS A 20 1.05 5.58 1.30
C LYS A 20 -0.40 5.13 1.22
N THR A 21 -1.17 5.34 2.28
CA THR A 21 -2.56 4.89 2.32
C THR A 21 -3.44 5.68 1.35
N ILE A 22 -3.24 7.00 1.23
CA ILE A 22 -3.90 7.81 0.20
C ILE A 22 -3.58 7.26 -1.19
N LEU A 23 -2.31 6.96 -1.48
CA LEU A 23 -1.92 6.37 -2.76
C LEU A 23 -2.59 5.01 -3.00
N HIS A 24 -2.59 4.12 -2.01
CA HIS A 24 -3.21 2.79 -2.09
C HIS A 24 -4.71 2.87 -2.39
N GLU A 25 -5.44 3.68 -1.62
CA GLU A 25 -6.88 3.86 -1.79
C GLU A 25 -7.21 4.60 -3.11
N SER A 26 -6.36 5.52 -3.56
CA SER A 26 -6.54 6.20 -4.85
C SER A 26 -6.43 5.24 -6.04
N ILE A 27 -5.57 4.22 -5.93
CA ILE A 27 -5.45 3.19 -6.97
C ILE A 27 -6.71 2.32 -7.00
N HIS A 28 -7.25 1.94 -5.85
CA HIS A 28 -8.54 1.22 -5.77
C HIS A 28 -9.65 2.01 -6.47
N ALA A 29 -9.78 3.30 -6.15
CA ALA A 29 -10.76 4.17 -6.78
C ALA A 29 -10.54 4.33 -8.29
N TYR A 30 -9.29 4.51 -8.72
CA TYR A 30 -8.93 4.60 -10.14
C TYR A 30 -9.31 3.33 -10.90
N LEU A 31 -8.96 2.15 -10.37
CA LEU A 31 -9.29 0.87 -11.01
C LEU A 31 -10.80 0.76 -11.18
N VAL A 32 -11.60 0.99 -10.14
CA VAL A 32 -13.07 0.94 -10.25
C VAL A 32 -13.61 1.92 -11.28
N ALA A 33 -13.15 3.16 -11.28
CA ALA A 33 -13.59 4.16 -12.25
C ALA A 33 -13.20 3.76 -13.69
N TYR A 34 -11.99 3.21 -13.87
CA TYR A 34 -11.50 2.75 -15.16
C TYR A 34 -12.31 1.57 -15.70
N PHE A 35 -12.58 0.55 -14.88
CA PHE A 35 -13.43 -0.59 -15.26
C PHE A 35 -14.88 -0.18 -15.53
N ALA A 36 -15.41 0.79 -14.80
CA ALA A 36 -16.78 1.29 -15.01
C ALA A 36 -16.93 2.14 -16.28
N LYS A 37 -15.89 2.91 -16.65
CA LYS A 37 -15.94 3.84 -17.78
C LYS A 37 -15.55 3.20 -19.11
N ASP A 38 -14.58 2.29 -19.12
CA ASP A 38 -14.04 1.70 -20.34
C ASP A 38 -13.70 0.21 -20.14
N ALA A 39 -14.75 -0.61 -20.05
CA ALA A 39 -14.63 -2.05 -19.86
C ALA A 39 -13.82 -2.74 -20.99
N LEU A 40 -13.85 -2.20 -22.21
CA LEU A 40 -13.14 -2.78 -23.36
C LEU A 40 -11.63 -2.58 -23.21
N SER A 41 -11.17 -1.34 -22.96
CA SER A 41 -9.76 -1.06 -22.73
C SER A 41 -9.27 -1.69 -21.43
N ALA A 42 -10.13 -1.84 -20.43
CA ALA A 42 -9.80 -2.53 -19.20
C ALA A 42 -9.63 -4.04 -19.40
N ASN A 43 -10.41 -4.66 -20.29
CA ASN A 43 -10.19 -6.04 -20.71
C ASN A 43 -8.89 -6.19 -21.52
N ILE A 44 -8.56 -5.24 -22.39
CA ILE A 44 -7.28 -5.31 -23.14
C ILE A 44 -6.07 -5.20 -22.20
N ASN A 45 -6.09 -4.21 -21.30
CA ASN A 45 -4.94 -3.94 -20.45
C ASN A 45 -4.86 -4.89 -19.25
N TYR A 46 -6.00 -5.31 -18.69
CA TYR A 46 -6.11 -6.12 -17.49
C TYR A 46 -7.04 -7.32 -17.71
N SER A 47 -6.91 -8.04 -18.83
CA SER A 47 -7.77 -9.18 -19.20
C SER A 47 -7.93 -10.21 -18.08
N TYR A 48 -6.81 -10.60 -17.46
CA TYR A 48 -6.80 -11.50 -16.29
C TYR A 48 -7.66 -10.98 -15.14
N PHE A 49 -7.64 -9.66 -14.89
CA PHE A 49 -8.47 -9.03 -13.87
C PHE A 49 -9.94 -9.08 -14.25
N VAL A 50 -10.30 -8.74 -15.49
CA VAL A 50 -11.71 -8.75 -15.96
C VAL A 50 -12.28 -10.17 -15.86
N THR A 51 -11.54 -11.19 -16.29
CA THR A 51 -11.99 -12.58 -16.16
C THR A 51 -12.16 -13.01 -14.71
N LYS A 52 -11.24 -12.62 -13.82
CA LYS A 52 -11.35 -12.92 -12.39
C LYS A 52 -12.51 -12.18 -11.73
N TRP A 53 -12.70 -10.91 -12.10
CA TRP A 53 -13.78 -10.04 -11.64
C TRP A 53 -15.16 -10.62 -11.92
N GLU A 54 -15.38 -11.11 -13.14
CA GLU A 54 -16.64 -11.75 -13.54
C GLU A 54 -16.90 -13.06 -12.75
N SER A 55 -15.84 -13.73 -12.28
CA SER A 55 -15.94 -15.05 -11.65
C SER A 55 -16.03 -15.05 -10.12
N SER A 56 -15.29 -14.21 -9.39
CA SER A 56 -15.15 -14.35 -7.93
C SER A 56 -15.92 -13.32 -7.11
N HIS A 57 -16.30 -12.18 -7.69
CA HIS A 57 -16.87 -11.03 -6.99
C HIS A 57 -16.05 -10.54 -5.76
N ASP A 58 -14.78 -10.97 -5.62
CA ASP A 58 -13.84 -10.46 -4.61
C ASP A 58 -13.07 -9.27 -5.17
N TYR A 59 -13.69 -8.10 -5.08
CA TYR A 59 -13.15 -6.83 -5.57
C TYR A 59 -11.78 -6.52 -4.94
N ASN A 60 -11.65 -6.74 -3.63
CA ASN A 60 -10.51 -6.29 -2.85
C ASN A 60 -9.27 -7.15 -3.11
N GLY A 61 -9.43 -8.49 -3.07
CA GLY A 61 -8.33 -9.41 -3.32
C GLY A 61 -7.76 -9.28 -4.73
N ILE A 62 -8.61 -9.18 -5.76
CA ILE A 62 -8.14 -9.07 -7.14
C ILE A 62 -7.45 -7.71 -7.38
N GLN A 63 -7.97 -6.62 -6.80
CA GLN A 63 -7.33 -5.31 -6.92
C GLN A 63 -5.95 -5.29 -6.25
N HIS A 64 -5.81 -5.92 -5.07
CA HIS A 64 -4.51 -6.08 -4.42
C HIS A 64 -3.52 -6.87 -5.29
N GLU A 65 -3.95 -7.90 -6.00
CA GLU A 65 -3.10 -8.62 -6.95
C GLU A 65 -2.66 -7.73 -8.12
N VAL A 66 -3.54 -6.87 -8.67
CA VAL A 66 -3.13 -5.91 -9.71
C VAL A 66 -2.12 -4.89 -9.19
N ILE A 67 -2.34 -4.39 -7.97
CA ILE A 67 -1.43 -3.45 -7.34
C ILE A 67 -0.04 -4.07 -7.22
N VAL A 68 0.06 -5.27 -6.66
CA VAL A 68 1.32 -6.00 -6.49
C VAL A 68 2.02 -6.26 -7.82
N ASN A 69 1.30 -6.73 -8.84
CA ASN A 69 1.92 -7.17 -10.09
C ASN A 69 2.31 -6.01 -11.02
N ARG A 70 1.65 -4.84 -10.92
CA ARG A 70 1.82 -3.76 -11.90
C ARG A 70 2.05 -2.37 -11.33
N LEU A 71 1.57 -2.08 -10.13
CA LEU A 71 1.52 -0.71 -9.62
C LEU A 71 2.36 -0.50 -8.36
N ILE A 72 2.87 -1.56 -7.73
CA ILE A 72 3.63 -1.44 -6.49
C ILE A 72 4.92 -0.63 -6.68
N GLY A 73 5.59 -0.79 -7.82
CA GLY A 73 6.72 0.03 -8.21
C GLY A 73 6.35 1.51 -8.37
N SER A 74 5.15 1.80 -8.89
CA SER A 74 4.61 3.15 -8.99
C SER A 74 4.29 3.73 -7.62
N VAL A 75 3.70 2.96 -6.70
CA VAL A 75 3.45 3.39 -5.31
C VAL A 75 4.78 3.75 -4.63
N ALA A 76 5.77 2.87 -4.70
CA ALA A 76 7.10 3.11 -4.14
C ALA A 76 7.76 4.35 -4.75
N SER A 77 7.69 4.50 -6.08
CA SER A 77 8.24 5.67 -6.78
C SER A 77 7.57 6.98 -6.38
N ASN A 78 6.24 6.98 -6.19
CA ASN A 78 5.51 8.16 -5.72
C ASN A 78 5.88 8.52 -4.27
N LEU A 79 6.05 7.54 -3.39
CA LEU A 79 6.56 7.76 -2.04
C LEU A 79 8.01 8.28 -2.05
N ILE A 80 8.84 7.77 -2.96
CA ILE A 80 10.21 8.24 -3.19
C ILE A 80 10.24 9.69 -3.70
N ASN A 81 9.25 10.11 -4.49
CA ASN A 81 9.15 11.50 -4.93
C ASN A 81 8.61 12.39 -3.81
N TYR A 82 7.63 11.92 -3.05
CA TYR A 82 7.13 12.62 -1.87
C TYR A 82 8.26 12.91 -0.87
N ARG A 83 9.17 11.95 -0.61
CA ARG A 83 10.30 12.19 0.30
C ARG A 83 11.21 13.33 -0.12
N LYS A 84 11.46 13.51 -1.43
CA LYS A 84 12.36 14.55 -1.95
C LYS A 84 11.80 15.94 -1.62
N ASN A 85 10.48 16.06 -1.61
CA ASN A 85 9.79 17.30 -1.29
C ASN A 85 9.68 17.54 0.23
N GLN A 86 9.74 16.50 1.06
CA GLN A 86 9.63 16.58 2.52
C GLN A 86 10.97 16.55 3.25
N GLY A 87 12.09 16.35 2.55
CA GLY A 87 13.43 16.34 3.13
C GLY A 87 13.85 15.05 3.83
N TYR A 88 13.11 13.94 3.65
CA TYR A 88 13.52 12.65 4.23
C TYR A 88 14.70 12.03 3.49
N ASN A 89 15.72 11.60 4.23
CA ASN A 89 16.88 10.88 3.72
C ASN A 89 16.85 9.40 4.17
N LEU A 90 15.88 8.63 3.67
CA LEU A 90 15.73 7.21 3.95
C LEU A 90 16.08 6.37 2.72
N PRO A 91 16.56 5.12 2.88
CA PRO A 91 16.89 4.26 1.74
C PRO A 91 15.65 3.90 0.92
N ASP A 92 15.81 3.71 -0.40
CA ASP A 92 14.70 3.36 -1.31
C ASP A 92 13.96 2.09 -0.85
N GLN A 93 14.71 1.11 -0.32
CA GLN A 93 14.15 -0.12 0.23
C GLN A 93 13.07 0.13 1.29
N PHE A 94 13.21 1.18 2.11
CA PHE A 94 12.21 1.53 3.10
C PHE A 94 10.87 1.91 2.46
N TYR A 95 10.88 2.69 1.37
CA TYR A 95 9.66 3.08 0.65
C TYR A 95 9.05 1.92 -0.13
N TYR A 96 9.89 1.03 -0.68
CA TYR A 96 9.43 -0.23 -1.24
C TYR A 96 8.74 -1.08 -0.19
N ASP A 97 9.35 -1.29 0.98
CA ASP A 97 8.75 -2.06 2.07
C ASP A 97 7.45 -1.42 2.55
N LEU A 98 7.40 -0.09 2.68
CA LEU A 98 6.20 0.64 3.08
C LEU A 98 5.05 0.50 2.06
N SER A 99 5.37 0.41 0.76
CA SER A 99 4.38 0.25 -0.32
C SER A 99 3.58 -1.07 -0.24
N TRP A 100 4.09 -2.07 0.49
CA TRP A 100 3.38 -3.33 0.77
C TRP A 100 2.29 -3.21 1.85
N GLY A 101 2.14 -2.04 2.48
CA GLY A 101 1.16 -1.81 3.54
C GLY A 101 -0.28 -1.94 3.06
N GLY A 102 -0.92 -3.08 3.36
CA GLY A 102 -2.28 -3.45 2.93
C GLY A 102 -2.30 -4.62 1.93
N LEU A 103 -1.12 -5.10 1.50
CA LEU A 103 -0.95 -6.14 0.48
C LEU A 103 -0.47 -7.48 1.08
N GLN A 104 -0.51 -7.64 2.40
CA GLN A 104 0.07 -8.80 3.10
C GLN A 104 -0.68 -10.11 2.84
N ASN A 105 -1.94 -10.03 2.40
CA ASN A 105 -2.76 -11.19 2.08
C ASN A 105 -2.53 -11.74 0.66
N THR A 106 -1.79 -11.01 -0.18
CA THR A 106 -1.52 -11.38 -1.58
C THR A 106 -0.59 -12.60 -1.68
N SER A 107 -0.70 -13.31 -2.79
CA SER A 107 0.14 -14.48 -3.06
C SER A 107 1.62 -14.09 -3.16
N ALA A 108 1.92 -12.94 -3.76
CA ALA A 108 3.29 -12.47 -3.90
C ALA A 108 3.94 -12.16 -2.55
N PHE A 109 3.21 -11.53 -1.62
CA PHE A 109 3.74 -11.26 -0.28
C PHE A 109 4.05 -12.56 0.46
N LYS A 110 3.15 -13.54 0.39
CA LYS A 110 3.30 -14.86 1.01
C LYS A 110 4.47 -15.67 0.43
N ASN A 111 4.88 -15.38 -0.81
CA ASN A 111 6.03 -16.03 -1.45
C ASN A 111 7.38 -15.46 -1.01
N PHE A 112 7.42 -14.33 -0.29
CA PHE A 112 8.67 -13.85 0.30
C PHE A 112 9.16 -14.78 1.42
N SER A 113 10.48 -14.77 1.65
CA SER A 113 11.05 -15.47 2.81
C SER A 113 10.53 -14.86 4.13
N PRO A 114 10.48 -15.64 5.22
CA PRO A 114 10.01 -15.15 6.52
C PRO A 114 10.76 -13.88 7.00
N GLU A 115 12.05 -13.77 6.69
CA GLU A 115 12.87 -12.61 7.06
C GLU A 115 12.44 -11.35 6.30
N VAL A 116 12.14 -11.48 5.01
CA VAL A 116 11.64 -10.37 4.19
C VAL A 116 10.24 -9.97 4.62
N GLN A 117 9.36 -10.93 4.89
CA GLN A 117 8.02 -10.64 5.42
C GLN A 117 8.11 -9.90 6.75
N LYS A 118 8.94 -10.37 7.68
CA LYS A 118 9.14 -9.70 8.99
C LYS A 118 9.69 -8.28 8.82
N ARG A 119 10.66 -8.06 7.92
CA ARG A 119 11.19 -6.72 7.62
C ARG A 119 10.09 -5.78 7.14
N ILE A 120 9.31 -6.21 6.16
CA ILE A 120 8.23 -5.41 5.57
C ILE A 120 7.15 -5.10 6.63
N LEU A 121 6.72 -6.11 7.38
CA LEU A 121 5.73 -5.95 8.45
C LEU A 121 6.23 -4.98 9.53
N ASN A 122 7.50 -5.06 9.90
CA ASN A 122 8.11 -4.12 10.85
C ASN A 122 8.03 -2.68 10.35
N VAL A 123 8.44 -2.42 9.10
CA VAL A 123 8.35 -1.07 8.52
C VAL A 123 6.91 -0.56 8.57
N ILE A 124 5.95 -1.36 8.11
CA ILE A 124 4.54 -0.96 8.06
C ILE A 124 4.00 -0.64 9.46
N LYS A 125 4.23 -1.54 10.42
CA LYS A 125 3.67 -1.43 11.77
C LYS A 125 4.29 -0.26 12.54
N ILE A 126 5.61 -0.08 12.44
CA ILE A 126 6.32 1.06 13.03
C ILE A 126 5.78 2.37 12.45
N GLU A 127 5.62 2.48 11.13
CA GLU A 127 5.10 3.72 10.53
C GLU A 127 3.63 4.00 10.86
N GLN A 128 2.81 2.96 11.10
CA GLN A 128 1.39 3.11 11.40
C GLN A 128 1.09 3.40 12.87
N SER A 129 1.86 2.83 13.80
CA SER A 129 1.54 2.91 15.24
C SER A 129 2.72 3.23 16.15
N GLY A 130 3.94 3.30 15.62
CA GLY A 130 5.15 3.45 16.43
C GLY A 130 5.50 2.18 17.24
N ILE A 131 4.97 1.02 16.84
CA ILE A 131 5.23 -0.27 17.51
C ILE A 131 5.66 -1.29 16.46
N ASP A 132 6.72 -2.05 16.75
CA ASP A 132 7.20 -3.12 15.88
C ASP A 132 6.31 -4.39 15.92
N VAL A 133 6.67 -5.42 15.14
CA VAL A 133 5.92 -6.68 15.13
C VAL A 133 5.98 -7.43 16.46
N ASP A 134 7.06 -7.23 17.22
CA ASP A 134 7.35 -7.90 18.49
C ASP A 134 6.73 -7.15 19.70
N GLY A 135 6.10 -5.99 19.46
CA GLY A 135 5.39 -5.19 20.47
C GLY A 135 6.24 -4.10 21.13
N ASN A 136 7.47 -3.87 20.67
CA ASN A 136 8.34 -2.83 21.21
C ASN A 136 8.04 -1.48 20.58
N GLN A 137 8.13 -0.42 21.38
CA GLN A 137 8.07 0.95 20.87
C GLN A 137 9.26 1.23 19.96
N SER A 138 8.98 1.76 18.78
CA SER A 138 9.98 2.19 17.83
C SER A 138 9.52 3.47 17.15
N LYS A 139 10.45 4.40 16.94
CA LYS A 139 10.11 5.71 16.39
C LYS A 139 9.81 5.58 14.89
N PRO A 140 8.62 6.03 14.42
CA PRO A 140 8.36 6.18 13.00
C PRO A 140 9.42 7.07 12.35
N LYS A 141 9.80 6.73 11.12
CA LYS A 141 10.77 7.50 10.34
C LYS A 141 10.13 8.69 9.64
N GLY A 142 8.85 8.61 9.29
CA GLY A 142 8.08 9.79 8.91
C GLY A 142 7.67 10.63 10.11
N ASN A 143 7.27 11.88 9.86
CA ASN A 143 6.81 12.80 10.89
C ASN A 143 5.45 12.34 11.41
N THR A 144 5.32 12.13 12.72
CA THR A 144 4.05 11.75 13.33
C THR A 144 3.12 12.96 13.39
N SER A 145 1.89 12.77 12.92
CA SER A 145 0.84 13.78 13.00
C SER A 145 0.30 13.82 14.44
N GLY A 146 1.07 14.36 15.39
CA GLY A 146 0.68 14.36 16.80
C GLY A 146 1.69 14.91 17.80
N GLY A 147 2.63 15.75 17.37
CA GLY A 147 3.45 16.55 18.28
C GLY A 147 2.85 17.93 18.52
N CYS A 148 1.93 18.02 19.48
CA CYS A 148 1.67 19.24 20.22
C CYS A 148 2.12 19.01 21.67
#